data_AF-A0A9D2THW5-F1
#
_entry.id   AF-A0A9D2THW5-F1
#
_cell.length_a   1.000
_cell.length_b   1.000
_cell.length_c   1.000
_cell.angle_alpha   90.00
_cell.angle_beta   90.00
_cell.angle_gamma   90.00
#
_symmetry.space_group_name_H-M   'P 1'
#
loop_
_entity.id
_entity.type
_entity.pdbx_description
1 polymer ?
#
loop_
_entity_poly.entity_id
_entity_poly.type
_entity_poly.pdbx_seq_one_letter_code
_entity_poly.pdbx_strand_id
1 'polypeptide(L)'
;MALDLTPSARSHGAQRMITATVLVCEALVVFFAVLVAHQLAPGDRALTWTWGIATAVVLLLNGGLLSRGAWAYWLALALQIPVILLGLQVGAMWVVGIGFAVMLAYGIVKGRQLDREKDAVDEEILAGRDAEDG
;
A
#
# COMPACT_ATOMS: atom_id res chain seq x y z
N MET A 1 2.65 19.25 -11.87
CA MET A 1 2.23 19.02 -10.48
C MET A 1 3.28 18.12 -9.83
N ALA A 2 4.24 18.68 -9.11
CA ALA A 2 5.28 17.90 -8.45
C ALA A 2 4.63 17.13 -7.28
N LEU A 3 4.61 15.80 -7.38
CA LEU A 3 4.07 14.94 -6.32
C LEU A 3 5.01 15.01 -5.11
N ASP A 4 4.74 15.95 -4.20
CA ASP A 4 5.42 16.02 -2.91
C ASP A 4 4.87 14.90 -2.01
N LEU A 5 5.72 13.92 -1.71
CA LEU A 5 5.41 12.71 -0.94
C LEU A 5 6.04 12.72 0.47
N THR A 6 6.46 13.89 0.98
CA THR A 6 6.99 13.99 2.33
C THR A 6 6.03 13.34 3.35
N PRO A 7 6.48 12.37 4.17
CA PRO A 7 5.63 11.71 5.16
C PRO A 7 5.20 12.69 6.25
N SER A 8 3.98 12.54 6.76
CA SER A 8 3.57 13.24 7.99
C SER A 8 4.46 12.79 9.16
N ALA A 9 4.84 13.72 10.03
CA ALA A 9 5.73 13.46 11.17
C ALA A 9 5.06 12.62 12.28
N ARG A 10 3.75 12.31 12.17
CA ARG A 10 3.01 11.50 13.14
C ARG A 10 3.39 10.03 13.04
N SER A 11 3.68 9.42 14.20
CA SER A 11 4.03 7.99 14.32
C SER A 11 2.93 7.04 13.80
N HIS A 12 1.67 7.51 13.76
CA HIS A 12 0.48 6.77 13.33
C HIS A 12 -0.43 7.60 12.38
N GLY A 13 0.14 8.24 11.36
CA GLY A 13 -0.65 8.91 10.31
C GLY A 13 -1.62 7.94 9.64
N ALA A 14 -2.86 8.38 9.41
CA ALA A 14 -3.91 7.60 8.76
C ALA A 14 -3.47 7.13 7.37
N GLN A 15 -2.67 7.94 6.66
CA GLN A 15 -2.07 7.56 5.39
C GLN A 15 -1.22 6.28 5.50
N ARG A 16 -0.37 6.20 6.53
CA ARG A 16 0.52 5.05 6.74
C ARG A 16 -0.27 3.81 7.09
N MET A 17 -1.27 3.93 7.96
CA MET A 17 -2.10 2.80 8.39
C MET A 17 -2.91 2.24 7.22
N ILE A 18 -3.63 3.09 6.48
CA ILE A 18 -4.43 2.67 5.32
C ILE A 18 -3.55 1.99 4.27
N THR A 19 -2.41 2.59 3.94
CA THR A 19 -1.51 2.03 2.91
C THR A 19 -0.93 0.69 3.35
N ALA A 20 -0.51 0.56 4.62
CA ALA A 20 0.01 -0.70 5.15
C ALA A 20 -1.06 -1.81 5.14
N THR A 21 -2.29 -1.50 5.55
CA THR A 21 -3.41 -2.46 5.52
C THR A 21 -3.71 -2.92 4.09
N VAL A 22 -3.75 -2.01 3.13
CA VAL A 22 -3.97 -2.34 1.71
C VAL A 22 -2.88 -3.28 1.19
N LEU A 23 -1.59 -2.99 1.46
CA LEU A 23 -0.47 -3.83 1.05
C LEU A 23 -0.50 -5.23 1.67
N VAL A 24 -0.90 -5.36 2.94
CA VAL A 24 -1.04 -6.67 3.60
C VAL A 24 -2.19 -7.47 2.98
N CYS A 25 -3.35 -6.85 2.77
CA CYS A 25 -4.48 -7.50 2.10
C CYS A 25 -4.10 -7.95 0.68
N GLU A 26 -3.39 -7.11 -0.06
CA GLU A 26 -2.91 -7.42 -1.39
C GLU A 26 -1.92 -8.60 -1.39
N ALA A 27 -0.99 -8.64 -0.45
CA ALA A 27 -0.05 -9.76 -0.33
C ALA A 27 -0.76 -11.11 -0.12
N LEU A 28 -1.83 -11.14 0.68
CA LEU A 28 -2.66 -12.34 0.87
C LEU A 28 -3.39 -12.74 -0.42
N VAL A 29 -3.91 -11.76 -1.15
CA VAL A 29 -4.58 -11.96 -2.43
C VAL A 29 -3.61 -12.50 -3.49
N VAL A 30 -2.41 -11.93 -3.59
CA VAL A 30 -1.34 -12.42 -4.45
C VAL A 30 -0.97 -13.86 -4.07
N PHE A 31 -0.83 -14.17 -2.79
CA PHE A 31 -0.57 -15.53 -2.33
C PHE A 31 -1.64 -16.53 -2.81
N PHE A 32 -2.92 -16.17 -2.72
CA PHE A 32 -4.00 -17.01 -3.26
C PHE A 32 -3.96 -17.10 -4.80
N ALA A 33 -3.59 -16.02 -5.49
CA ALA A 33 -3.39 -16.04 -6.94
C ALA A 33 -2.37 -17.11 -7.36
N VAL A 34 -1.27 -17.21 -6.60
CA VAL A 34 -0.21 -18.19 -6.87
C VAL A 34 -0.71 -19.61 -6.68
N LEU A 35 -1.52 -19.88 -5.66
CA LEU A 35 -2.14 -21.20 -5.46
C LEU A 35 -3.07 -21.56 -6.62
N VAL A 36 -3.86 -20.60 -7.12
CA VAL A 36 -4.72 -20.78 -8.30
C VAL A 36 -3.87 -21.05 -9.53
N ALA A 37 -2.89 -20.21 -9.84
CA ALA A 37 -1.99 -20.38 -10.98
C ALA A 37 -1.25 -21.73 -10.97
N HIS A 38 -0.82 -22.19 -9.79
CA HIS A 38 -0.16 -23.49 -9.60
C HIS A 38 -1.06 -24.67 -9.99
N GLN A 39 -2.37 -24.56 -9.79
CA GLN A 39 -3.33 -25.58 -10.22
C GLN A 39 -3.63 -25.51 -11.72
N LEU A 40 -3.59 -24.31 -12.32
CA LEU A 40 -3.90 -24.12 -13.75
C LEU A 40 -2.75 -24.55 -14.68
N ALA A 41 -1.48 -24.39 -14.27
CA ALA A 41 -0.34 -24.63 -15.15
C ALA A 41 0.70 -25.59 -14.53
N PRO A 42 0.49 -26.92 -14.64
CA PRO A 42 1.40 -27.93 -14.10
C PRO A 42 2.83 -27.88 -14.66
N GLY A 43 3.02 -27.36 -15.87
CA GLY A 43 4.31 -27.33 -16.58
C GLY A 43 5.24 -26.19 -16.17
N ASP A 44 4.70 -25.06 -15.70
CA ASP A 44 5.47 -23.84 -15.37
C ASP A 44 5.48 -23.54 -13.86
N ARG A 45 5.23 -24.56 -13.02
CA ARG A 45 5.09 -24.43 -11.56
C ARG A 45 6.24 -23.66 -10.90
N ALA A 46 7.47 -23.83 -11.38
CA ALA A 46 8.65 -23.15 -10.83
C ALA A 46 8.62 -21.63 -11.09
N LEU A 47 8.17 -21.21 -12.28
CA LEU A 47 8.09 -19.80 -12.66
C LEU A 47 6.94 -19.10 -11.91
N THR A 48 5.77 -19.74 -11.83
CA THR A 48 4.64 -19.25 -11.04
C THR A 48 4.96 -19.09 -9.56
N TRP A 49 5.66 -20.07 -8.95
CA TRP A 49 6.06 -20.00 -7.55
C TRP A 49 7.10 -18.90 -7.30
N THR A 50 8.15 -18.84 -8.11
CA THR A 50 9.22 -17.85 -7.93
C THR A 50 8.70 -16.42 -8.12
N TRP A 51 7.96 -16.15 -9.19
CA TRP A 51 7.39 -14.82 -9.46
C TRP A 51 6.36 -14.42 -8.38
N GLY A 52 5.47 -15.34 -8.06
CA GLY A 52 4.37 -15.13 -7.12
C GLY A 52 4.82 -14.88 -5.69
N ILE A 53 5.69 -15.75 -5.15
CA ILE A 53 6.23 -15.59 -3.80
C ILE A 53 7.16 -14.40 -3.72
N ALA A 54 8.00 -14.16 -4.74
CA ALA A 54 8.83 -12.96 -4.75
C ALA A 54 7.98 -11.70 -4.66
N THR A 55 6.90 -11.61 -5.44
CA THR A 55 5.99 -10.45 -5.41
C THR A 55 5.33 -10.29 -4.04
N ALA A 56 4.82 -11.37 -3.44
CA ALA A 56 4.21 -11.33 -2.10
C ALA A 56 5.20 -10.91 -1.00
N VAL A 57 6.43 -11.43 -1.03
CA VAL A 57 7.47 -11.08 -0.07
C VAL A 57 7.87 -9.61 -0.21
N VAL A 58 8.03 -9.10 -1.43
CA VAL A 58 8.38 -7.69 -1.65
C VAL A 58 7.25 -6.75 -1.19
N LEU A 59 5.98 -7.12 -1.40
CA LEU A 59 4.82 -6.37 -0.86
C LEU A 59 4.85 -6.29 0.67
N LEU A 60 5.10 -7.42 1.35
CA LEU A 60 5.21 -7.48 2.82
C LEU A 60 6.39 -6.65 3.35
N LEU A 61 7.55 -6.78 2.71
CA LEU A 61 8.73 -5.99 3.07
C LEU A 61 8.49 -4.49 2.87
N ASN A 62 7.79 -4.11 1.81
CA ASN A 62 7.45 -2.72 1.56
C ASN A 62 6.47 -2.15 2.62
N GLY A 63 5.53 -2.97 3.09
CA GLY A 63 4.64 -2.62 4.21
C GLY A 63 5.42 -2.26 5.50
N GLY A 64 6.51 -2.98 5.79
CA GLY A 64 7.42 -2.62 6.89
C GLY A 64 8.26 -1.37 6.61
N LEU A 65 8.66 -1.19 5.35
CA LEU A 65 9.49 -0.07 4.89
C LEU A 65 8.75 1.27 4.82
N LEU A 66 7.42 1.27 4.88
CA LEU A 66 6.59 2.49 4.97
C LEU A 66 6.94 3.38 6.17
N SER A 67 7.65 2.85 7.17
CA SER A 67 8.21 3.61 8.31
C SER A 67 9.41 4.50 7.94
N ARG A 68 10.07 4.28 6.80
CA ARG A 68 11.38 4.88 6.49
C ARG A 68 11.35 6.10 5.56
N GLY A 69 10.23 6.45 4.94
CA GLY A 69 10.13 7.71 4.18
C GLY A 69 9.18 7.71 2.98
N ALA A 70 9.12 8.88 2.31
CA ALA A 70 8.30 9.18 1.12
C ALA A 70 8.46 8.15 -0.01
N TRP A 71 9.68 7.65 -0.17
CA TRP A 71 10.07 6.69 -1.20
C TRP A 71 9.27 5.38 -1.13
N ALA A 72 8.87 4.95 0.07
CA ALA A 72 8.14 3.70 0.24
C ALA A 72 6.74 3.73 -0.42
N TYR A 73 6.14 4.93 -0.55
CA TYR A 73 4.88 5.12 -1.27
C TYR A 73 5.06 5.04 -2.79
N TRP A 74 6.16 5.60 -3.32
CA TRP A 74 6.51 5.40 -4.74
C TRP A 74 6.79 3.94 -5.04
N LEU A 75 7.49 3.25 -4.13
CA LEU A 75 7.77 1.82 -4.26
C LEU A 75 6.48 1.00 -4.22
N ALA A 76 5.51 1.36 -3.36
CA ALA A 76 4.19 0.73 -3.35
C ALA A 76 3.46 0.90 -4.68
N LEU A 77 3.52 2.09 -5.28
CA LEU A 77 2.92 2.33 -6.60
C LEU A 77 3.62 1.53 -7.71
N ALA A 78 4.95 1.39 -7.64
CA ALA A 78 5.71 0.58 -8.58
C ALA A 78 5.44 -0.92 -8.44
N LEU A 79 5.20 -1.40 -7.21
CA LEU A 79 4.84 -2.78 -6.90
C LEU A 79 3.50 -3.22 -7.50
N GLN A 80 2.70 -2.28 -7.94
CA GLN A 80 1.44 -2.58 -8.60
C GLN A 80 1.61 -3.19 -9.99
N ILE A 81 2.71 -2.87 -10.67
CA ILE A 81 3.02 -3.40 -12.00
C ILE A 81 3.13 -4.94 -11.95
N PRO A 82 4.00 -5.55 -11.10
CA PRO A 82 4.09 -7.00 -11.04
C PRO A 82 2.81 -7.67 -10.54
N VAL A 83 2.01 -7.02 -9.68
CA VAL A 83 0.70 -7.54 -9.25
C VAL A 83 -0.28 -7.60 -10.43
N ILE A 84 -0.38 -6.54 -11.22
CA ILE A 84 -1.25 -6.53 -12.41
C ILE A 84 -0.78 -7.55 -13.44
N LEU A 85 0.54 -7.73 -13.60
CA LEU A 85 1.11 -8.76 -14.49
C LEU A 85 0.76 -10.19 -14.07
N LEU A 86 0.45 -10.46 -12.79
CA LEU A 86 -0.12 -11.76 -12.39
C LEU A 86 -1.46 -12.05 -13.08
N GLY A 87 -2.15 -11.02 -13.57
CA GLY A 87 -3.30 -11.12 -14.47
C GLY A 87 -3.06 -12.00 -15.70
N LEU A 88 -1.82 -12.07 -16.19
CA LEU A 88 -1.46 -12.93 -17.33
C LEU A 88 -1.56 -14.42 -17.01
N GLN A 89 -1.32 -14.81 -15.75
CA GLN A 89 -1.44 -16.20 -15.29
C GLN A 89 -2.84 -16.48 -14.74
N VAL A 90 -3.41 -15.51 -14.02
CA VAL A 90 -4.74 -15.60 -13.41
C VAL A 90 -5.57 -14.44 -13.91
N GLY A 91 -6.43 -14.67 -14.91
CA GLY A 91 -7.21 -13.61 -15.55
C GLY A 91 -7.99 -12.71 -14.57
N ALA A 92 -8.49 -13.28 -13.45
CA ALA A 92 -9.16 -12.52 -12.40
C ALA A 92 -8.28 -11.44 -11.73
N MET A 93 -6.95 -11.60 -11.75
CA MET A 93 -6.00 -10.63 -11.17
C MET A 93 -5.93 -9.32 -11.95
N TRP A 94 -6.39 -9.25 -13.20
CA TRP A 94 -6.52 -7.97 -13.89
C TRP A 94 -7.48 -7.05 -13.15
N VAL A 95 -8.67 -7.55 -12.80
CA VAL A 95 -9.67 -6.76 -12.08
C VAL A 95 -9.20 -6.46 -10.66
N VAL A 96 -8.69 -7.49 -9.97
CA VAL A 96 -8.27 -7.37 -8.57
C VAL A 96 -7.05 -6.47 -8.43
N GLY A 97 -6.00 -6.67 -9.22
CA GLY A 97 -4.77 -5.88 -9.18
C GLY A 97 -4.99 -4.41 -9.55
N ILE A 98 -5.86 -4.14 -10.54
CA ILE A 98 -6.26 -2.75 -10.87
C ILE A 98 -7.09 -2.15 -9.72
N GLY A 99 -7.99 -2.92 -9.11
CA GLY A 99 -8.77 -2.48 -7.95
C GLY A 99 -7.88 -2.08 -6.76
N PHE A 100 -6.89 -2.91 -6.43
CA PHE A 100 -5.88 -2.59 -5.42
C PHE A 100 -5.03 -1.39 -5.83
N ALA A 101 -4.69 -1.23 -7.11
CA ALA A 101 -3.92 -0.09 -7.61
C ALA A 101 -4.63 1.24 -7.33
N VAL A 102 -5.93 1.27 -7.68
CA VAL A 102 -6.79 2.44 -7.47
C VAL A 102 -6.98 2.69 -5.98
N MET A 103 -7.22 1.64 -5.19
CA MET A 103 -7.39 1.76 -3.75
C MET A 103 -6.13 2.26 -3.05
N LEU A 104 -4.95 1.78 -3.45
CA LEU A 104 -3.66 2.22 -2.95
C LEU A 104 -3.41 3.68 -3.31
N ALA A 105 -3.59 4.06 -4.58
CA ALA A 105 -3.45 5.44 -5.03
C ALA A 105 -4.41 6.38 -4.28
N TYR A 106 -5.67 5.96 -4.09
CA TYR A 106 -6.66 6.71 -3.32
C TYR A 106 -6.27 6.81 -1.85
N GLY A 107 -5.82 5.72 -1.21
CA GLY A 107 -5.37 5.69 0.18
C GLY A 107 -4.19 6.65 0.43
N ILE A 108 -3.26 6.74 -0.51
CA ILE A 108 -2.13 7.68 -0.45
C ILE A 108 -2.64 9.13 -0.54
N VAL A 109 -3.56 9.44 -1.47
CA VAL A 109 -4.04 10.81 -1.68
C VAL A 109 -4.98 11.26 -0.55
N LYS A 110 -5.95 10.44 -0.16
CA LYS A 110 -6.94 10.77 0.88
C LYS A 110 -6.38 10.64 2.29
N GLY A 111 -5.48 9.70 2.54
CA GLY A 111 -4.79 9.60 3.82
C GLY A 111 -4.10 10.91 4.21
N ARG A 112 -3.50 11.61 3.23
CA ARG A 112 -2.90 12.94 3.45
C ARG A 112 -3.90 14.02 3.78
N GLN A 113 -5.07 14.02 3.13
CA GLN A 113 -6.11 15.01 3.41
C GLN A 113 -6.59 14.86 4.85
N LEU A 114 -6.80 13.61 5.28
CA LEU A 114 -7.22 13.31 6.64
C LEU A 114 -6.14 13.66 7.67
N ASP A 115 -4.87 13.36 7.40
CA ASP A 115 -3.77 13.72 8.30
C ASP A 115 -3.64 15.26 8.44
N ARG A 116 -3.77 16.01 7.34
CA ARG A 116 -3.74 17.49 7.37
C ARG A 116 -4.88 18.11 8.15
N GLU A 117 -6.09 17.58 7.98
CA GLU A 117 -7.26 18.06 8.72
C GLU A 117 -7.10 17.79 10.22
N LYS A 118 -6.56 16.62 10.58
CA LYS A 118 -6.27 16.28 11.98
C LYS A 118 -5.16 17.12 12.59
N ASP A 119 -4.13 17.47 11.82
CA ASP A 119 -3.05 18.34 12.30
C ASP A 119 -3.56 19.76 12.62
N ALA A 120 -4.43 20.33 11.78
CA ALA A 120 -5.02 21.66 12.01
C ALA A 120 -5.89 21.70 13.28
N VAL A 121 -6.70 20.66 13.51
CA VAL A 121 -7.54 20.56 14.71
C VAL A 121 -6.70 20.39 15.98
N ASP A 122 -5.61 19.62 15.92
CA ASP A 122 -4.72 19.39 17.07
C ASP A 122 -4.01 20.68 17.50
N GLU A 123 -3.59 21.50 16.54
CA GLU A 123 -2.97 22.81 16.80
C GLU A 123 -3.94 23.78 17.48
N GLU A 124 -5.21 23.81 17.03
CA GLU A 124 -6.26 24.63 17.64
C GLU A 124 -6.58 24.21 19.08
N ILE A 125 -6.65 22.89 19.35
CA ILE A 125 -6.90 22.37 20.70
C ILE A 125 -5.74 22.67 21.65
N LEU A 126 -4.49 22.55 21.18
CA LEU A 126 -3.31 22.86 21.99
C LEU A 126 -3.24 24.36 22.31
N ALA A 127 -3.49 25.24 21.33
CA ALA A 127 -3.53 26.68 21.54
C ALA A 127 -4.63 27.11 22.52
N GLY A 128 -5.79 26.43 22.50
CA GLY A 128 -6.87 26.65 23.46
C GLY A 128 -6.49 26.25 24.89
N ARG A 129 -5.79 25.11 25.06
CA ARG A 129 -5.33 24.64 26.38
C ARG A 129 -4.27 25.55 27.00
N ASP A 130 -3.31 26.02 26.20
CA ASP A 130 -2.26 26.94 26.68
C ASP A 130 -2.83 28.30 27.13
N ALA A 131 -3.98 28.71 26.58
CA ALA A 131 -4.69 29.93 26.97
C ALA A 131 -5.56 29.76 28.24
N GLU A 132 -5.95 28.53 28.59
CA GLU A 132 -6.67 28.24 29.83
C GLU A 132 -5.73 28.03 31.03
N ASP A 133 -4.50 27.56 30.79
CA ASP A 133 -3.50 27.26 31.82
C ASP A 133 -2.56 28.44 32.16
N GLY A 134 -2.65 29.59 31.46
CA GLY A 134 -1.79 30.78 31.62
C GLY A 134 -2.48 31.99 32.24
#